data_AF-A0A832NMG0-F1
#
_entry.id   AF-A0A832NMG0-F1
#
_cell.length_a   1.000
_cell.length_b   1.000
_cell.length_c   1.000
_cell.angle_alpha   90.00
_cell.angle_beta   90.00
_cell.angle_gamma   90.00
#
_symmetry.space_group_name_H-M   'P 1'
#
loop_
_entity.id
_entity.type
_entity.pdbx_description
1 polymer ?
#
loop_
_entity_poly.entity_id
_entity_poly.type
_entity_poly.pdbx_seq_one_letter_code
_entity_poly.pdbx_strand_id
1 'polypeptide(L)'
;MNPAAAAKDVLRVGDFQYTRSAGSHAFDLVSKGPFKGEFSRPYMNSPLTIQEIIATGKGVPDPGGIPGALRFDVPGAFRRSAGTWELVVHPETKMIYHFNFTTGAP
;
A
#
# COMPACT_ATOMS: atom_id res chain seq x y z
N MET A 1 -9.17 -28.22 5.77
CA MET A 1 -8.94 -26.94 6.50
C MET A 1 -10.16 -26.06 6.30
N ASN A 2 -10.71 -25.50 7.37
CA ASN A 2 -11.95 -24.72 7.31
C ASN A 2 -11.59 -23.25 6.97
N PRO A 3 -12.04 -22.68 5.83
CA PRO A 3 -11.57 -21.36 5.35
C PRO A 3 -12.07 -20.17 6.19
N ALA A 4 -12.93 -20.40 7.18
CA ALA A 4 -13.62 -19.35 7.94
C ALA A 4 -12.81 -18.74 9.11
N ALA A 5 -11.59 -19.21 9.39
CA ALA A 5 -10.81 -18.74 10.55
C ALA A 5 -9.84 -17.57 10.26
N ALA A 6 -9.67 -17.14 9.00
CA ALA A 6 -8.67 -16.13 8.62
C ALA A 6 -9.22 -14.70 8.45
N ALA A 7 -10.52 -14.49 8.59
CA ALA A 7 -11.18 -13.27 8.09
C ALA A 7 -10.99 -12.00 8.94
N LYS A 8 -10.47 -12.09 10.18
CA LYS A 8 -10.53 -11.00 11.18
C LYS A 8 -9.29 -10.11 11.28
N ASP A 9 -8.16 -10.48 10.67
CA ASP A 9 -6.87 -9.76 10.79
C ASP A 9 -6.38 -9.13 9.48
N VAL A 10 -7.23 -9.09 8.45
CA VAL A 10 -6.88 -8.62 7.10
C VAL A 10 -7.52 -7.25 6.90
N LEU A 11 -6.69 -6.21 6.74
CA LEU A 11 -7.17 -4.89 6.33
C LEU A 11 -7.77 -5.00 4.92
N ARG A 12 -9.00 -4.50 4.76
CA ARG A 12 -9.72 -4.44 3.47
C ARG A 12 -10.13 -3.02 3.19
N VAL A 13 -9.95 -2.58 1.95
CA VAL A 13 -10.12 -1.20 1.52
C VAL A 13 -10.69 -1.22 0.10
N GLY A 14 -11.99 -0.99 -0.02
CA GLY A 14 -12.71 -1.27 -1.26
C GLY A 14 -12.58 -2.75 -1.63
N ASP A 15 -12.21 -3.03 -2.88
CA ASP A 15 -11.95 -4.39 -3.38
C ASP A 15 -10.56 -4.92 -3.02
N PHE A 16 -9.69 -4.09 -2.43
CA PHE A 16 -8.33 -4.47 -2.08
C PHE A 16 -8.25 -5.08 -0.69
N GLN A 17 -7.34 -6.03 -0.53
CA GLN A 17 -7.02 -6.65 0.75
C GLN A 17 -5.50 -6.65 0.96
N TYR A 18 -5.05 -6.38 2.18
CA TYR A 18 -3.63 -6.38 2.51
C TYR A 18 -3.18 -7.72 3.07
N THR A 19 -1.93 -8.11 2.81
CA THR A 19 -1.28 -9.11 3.66
C THR A 19 -1.26 -8.61 5.11
N ARG A 20 -1.19 -9.54 6.08
CA ARG A 20 -1.15 -9.17 7.50
C ARG A 20 0.01 -8.22 7.81
N SER A 21 1.20 -8.49 7.27
CA SER A 21 2.38 -7.66 7.48
C SER A 21 2.18 -6.26 6.89
N ALA A 22 1.75 -6.15 5.62
CA ALA A 22 1.52 -4.85 5.00
C ALA A 22 0.42 -4.07 5.71
N GLY A 23 -0.73 -4.70 5.98
CA GLY A 23 -1.88 -4.06 6.60
C GLY A 23 -1.63 -3.54 8.02
N SER A 24 -0.69 -4.15 8.76
CA SER A 24 -0.35 -3.70 10.12
C SER A 24 0.16 -2.26 10.15
N HIS A 25 0.83 -1.79 9.09
CA HIS A 25 1.35 -0.43 8.98
C HIS A 25 0.28 0.66 8.88
N ALA A 26 -0.99 0.31 8.60
CA ALA A 26 -2.07 1.28 8.57
C ALA A 26 -2.34 1.90 9.96
N PHE A 27 -1.90 1.23 11.04
CA PHE A 27 -2.11 1.66 12.42
C PHE A 27 -0.87 2.30 13.05
N ASP A 28 0.27 2.33 12.33
CA ASP A 28 1.50 2.95 12.81
C ASP A 28 1.29 4.45 12.98
N LEU A 29 1.67 4.99 14.14
CA LEU A 29 1.58 6.41 14.43
C LEU A 29 2.90 7.12 14.20
N VAL A 30 2.83 8.36 13.74
CA VAL A 30 3.99 9.24 13.66
C VAL A 30 4.45 9.59 15.08
N SER A 31 5.72 9.34 15.40
CA SER A 31 6.27 9.53 16.74
C SER A 31 6.81 10.94 17.02
N LYS A 32 7.14 11.72 15.97
CA LYS A 32 7.80 13.02 16.07
C LYS A 32 7.33 13.99 14.98
N GLY A 33 7.57 15.30 15.20
CA GLY A 33 7.30 16.34 14.21
C GLY A 33 5.83 16.78 14.17
N PRO A 34 5.43 17.56 13.15
CA PRO A 34 4.13 18.24 13.09
C PRO A 34 2.93 17.29 12.99
N PHE A 35 3.14 16.05 12.56
CA PHE A 35 2.09 15.04 12.41
C PHE A 35 2.06 14.02 13.57
N LYS A 36 2.77 14.30 14.68
CA LYS A 36 2.88 13.37 15.81
C LYS A 36 1.48 12.97 16.33
N GLY A 37 1.27 11.67 16.49
CA GLY A 37 -0.01 11.11 16.94
C GLY A 37 -1.01 10.85 15.81
N GLU A 38 -0.73 11.28 14.59
CA GLU A 38 -1.50 10.88 13.41
C GLU A 38 -1.00 9.53 12.86
N PHE A 39 -1.85 8.85 12.09
CA PHE A 39 -1.42 7.69 11.30
C PHE A 39 -0.28 8.08 10.35
N SER A 40 0.71 7.22 10.25
CA SER A 40 1.88 7.39 9.40
C SER A 40 1.54 7.18 7.92
N ARG A 41 0.63 6.25 7.63
CA ARG A 41 0.21 5.87 6.27
C ARG A 41 -1.32 5.91 6.10
N PRO A 42 -1.97 7.08 6.31
CA PRO A 42 -3.42 7.21 6.20
C PRO A 42 -3.94 6.89 4.80
N TYR A 43 -3.09 7.03 3.77
CA TYR A 43 -3.38 6.65 2.39
C TYR A 43 -3.63 5.14 2.20
N MET A 44 -3.20 4.27 3.12
CA MET A 44 -3.50 2.84 3.04
C MET A 44 -4.99 2.54 3.17
N ASN A 45 -5.79 3.48 3.67
CA ASN A 45 -7.25 3.36 3.73
C ASN A 45 -7.96 4.10 2.57
N SER A 46 -7.26 4.37 1.47
CA SER A 46 -7.80 5.07 0.30
C SER A 46 -7.82 4.16 -0.93
N PRO A 47 -8.97 3.59 -1.32
CA PRO A 47 -9.09 2.83 -2.57
C PRO A 47 -8.74 3.69 -3.79
N LEU A 48 -9.09 4.98 -3.73
CA LEU A 48 -8.80 5.94 -4.81
C LEU A 48 -7.30 6.08 -5.05
N THR A 49 -6.50 6.26 -3.99
CA THR A 49 -5.04 6.41 -4.14
C THR A 49 -4.41 5.15 -4.75
N ILE A 50 -4.90 3.97 -4.37
CA ILE A 50 -4.45 2.69 -4.96
C ILE A 50 -4.79 2.66 -6.46
N GLN A 51 -6.01 3.04 -6.84
CA GLN A 51 -6.46 3.08 -8.22
C GLN A 51 -5.67 4.10 -9.07
N GLU A 52 -5.39 5.28 -8.53
CA GLU A 52 -4.62 6.32 -9.21
C GLU A 52 -3.18 5.86 -9.50
N ILE A 53 -2.54 5.16 -8.54
CA ILE A 53 -1.20 4.58 -8.74
C ILE A 53 -1.21 3.56 -9.88
N ILE A 54 -2.19 2.64 -9.85
CA ILE A 54 -2.34 1.60 -10.89
C ILE A 54 -2.65 2.23 -12.26
N ALA A 55 -3.45 3.30 -12.31
CA ALA A 55 -3.78 3.98 -13.56
C ALA A 55 -2.62 4.80 -14.14
N THR A 56 -1.72 5.29 -13.28
CA THR A 56 -0.57 6.13 -13.68
C THR A 56 0.60 5.30 -14.19
N GLY A 57 0.90 4.18 -13.52
CA GLY A 57 2.02 3.31 -13.87
C GLY A 57 1.60 2.12 -14.74
N LYS A 58 2.53 1.57 -15.53
CA LYS A 58 2.28 0.32 -16.27
C LYS A 58 2.35 -0.93 -15.37
N GLY A 59 2.99 -0.81 -14.21
CA GLY A 59 3.38 -1.95 -13.38
C GLY A 59 4.52 -2.73 -14.02
N VAL A 60 5.45 -3.22 -13.20
CA VAL A 60 6.45 -4.21 -13.60
C VAL A 60 6.29 -5.46 -12.73
N PRO A 61 6.70 -6.66 -13.18
CA PRO A 61 6.72 -7.82 -12.32
C PRO A 61 7.44 -7.51 -11.00
N ASP A 62 6.87 -7.96 -9.88
CA ASP A 62 7.43 -7.68 -8.55
C ASP A 62 8.91 -8.14 -8.46
N PRO A 63 9.87 -7.24 -8.20
CA PRO A 63 11.28 -7.62 -8.05
C PRO A 63 11.54 -8.48 -6.80
N GLY A 64 10.62 -8.50 -5.84
CA GLY A 64 10.63 -9.43 -4.70
C GLY A 64 10.28 -10.87 -5.06
N GLY A 65 9.83 -11.12 -6.30
CA GLY A 65 9.57 -12.44 -6.84
C GLY A 65 8.19 -13.00 -6.48
N ILE A 66 7.24 -12.19 -6.02
CA ILE A 66 5.86 -12.63 -5.76
C ILE A 66 5.18 -12.95 -7.11
N PRO A 67 4.84 -14.21 -7.40
CA PRO A 67 4.29 -14.58 -8.70
C PRO A 67 2.97 -13.85 -9.00
N GLY A 68 2.87 -13.27 -10.20
CA GLY A 68 1.68 -12.56 -10.67
C GLY A 68 1.47 -11.16 -10.05
N ALA A 69 2.25 -10.78 -9.03
CA ALA A 69 2.18 -9.44 -8.48
C ALA A 69 2.94 -8.42 -9.34
N LEU A 70 2.42 -7.19 -9.36
CA LEU A 70 3.02 -6.06 -10.04
C LEU A 70 3.47 -5.01 -9.03
N ARG A 71 4.68 -4.47 -9.25
CA ARG A 71 5.22 -3.30 -8.59
C ARG A 71 4.96 -2.04 -9.42
N PHE A 72 4.45 -1.02 -8.78
CA PHE A 72 4.27 0.32 -9.32
C PHE A 72 5.11 1.28 -8.49
N ASP A 73 5.97 2.04 -9.17
CA ASP A 73 6.69 3.17 -8.61
C ASP A 73 6.28 4.40 -9.44
N VAL A 74 5.48 5.30 -8.86
CA VAL A 74 4.96 6.47 -9.57
C VAL A 74 5.19 7.76 -8.77
N PRO A 75 5.53 8.88 -9.42
CA PRO A 75 5.70 10.15 -8.73
C PRO A 75 4.38 10.63 -8.12
N GLY A 76 4.46 11.34 -7.00
CA GLY A 76 3.30 11.96 -6.37
C GLY A 76 3.67 12.85 -5.20
N ALA A 77 2.68 13.19 -4.38
CA ALA A 77 2.87 14.01 -3.20
C ALA A 77 2.05 13.51 -2.02
N PHE A 78 2.63 13.62 -0.82
CA PHE A 78 1.96 13.33 0.44
C PHE A 78 2.46 14.31 1.50
N ARG A 79 1.55 14.84 2.33
CA ARG A 79 1.88 15.80 3.41
C ARG A 79 2.73 17.00 2.94
N ARG A 80 2.41 17.52 1.75
CA ARG A 80 3.12 18.65 1.08
C ARG A 80 4.56 18.35 0.67
N SER A 81 4.96 17.09 0.66
CA SER A 81 6.24 16.63 0.14
C SER A 81 6.05 15.88 -1.17
N ALA A 82 6.87 16.19 -2.17
CA ALA A 82 6.97 15.38 -3.39
C ALA A 82 7.77 14.09 -3.08
N GLY A 83 7.45 13.02 -3.80
CA GLY A 83 8.08 11.72 -3.59
C GLY A 83 7.54 10.65 -4.52
N THR A 84 7.76 9.39 -4.16
CA THR A 84 7.37 8.23 -4.95
C THR A 84 6.36 7.40 -4.17
N TRP A 85 5.25 7.05 -4.83
CA TRP A 85 4.34 6.00 -4.38
C TRP A 85 4.89 4.65 -4.81
N GLU A 86 5.04 3.75 -3.86
CA GLU A 86 5.43 2.35 -4.10
C GLU A 86 4.24 1.45 -3.77
N LEU A 87 3.77 0.67 -4.73
CA LEU A 87 2.66 -0.28 -4.54
C LEU A 87 3.04 -1.64 -5.14
N VAL A 88 2.91 -2.72 -4.36
CA VAL A 88 2.95 -4.09 -4.88
C VAL A 88 1.58 -4.72 -4.69
N VAL A 89 0.93 -5.07 -5.79
CA VAL A 89 -0.44 -5.62 -5.81
C VAL A 89 -0.58 -6.75 -6.83
N HIS A 90 -1.31 -7.79 -6.47
CA HIS A 90 -1.73 -8.82 -7.42
C HIS A 90 -3.03 -8.37 -8.12
N PRO A 91 -3.03 -8.17 -9.45
CA PRO A 91 -4.12 -7.51 -10.16
C PRO A 91 -5.42 -8.33 -10.17
N GLU A 92 -5.34 -9.65 -10.13
CA GLU A 92 -6.52 -10.53 -10.11
C GLU A 92 -7.12 -10.67 -8.69
N THR A 93 -6.31 -11.08 -7.71
CA THR A 93 -6.77 -11.32 -6.33
C THR A 93 -6.93 -10.05 -5.49
N LYS A 94 -6.49 -8.90 -6.03
CA LYS A 94 -6.47 -7.59 -5.34
C LYS A 94 -5.72 -7.60 -4.01
N MET A 95 -4.79 -8.55 -3.85
CA MET A 95 -3.93 -8.63 -2.67
C MET A 95 -2.79 -7.61 -2.77
N ILE A 96 -2.67 -6.75 -1.75
CA ILE A 96 -1.59 -5.77 -1.60
C ILE A 96 -0.53 -6.33 -0.66
N TYR A 97 0.71 -6.35 -1.15
CA TYR A 97 1.89 -6.88 -0.45
C TYR A 97 2.79 -5.76 0.08
N HIS A 98 2.77 -4.59 -0.57
CA HIS A 98 3.52 -3.40 -0.17
C HIS A 98 2.74 -2.16 -0.56
N PHE A 99 2.69 -1.16 0.33
CA PHE A 99 2.20 0.17 -0.01
C PHE A 99 2.92 1.22 0.84
N ASN A 100 3.71 2.06 0.18
CA ASN A 100 4.51 3.08 0.83
C ASN A 100 4.53 4.39 0.03
N PHE A 101 4.93 5.46 0.71
CA PHE A 101 5.33 6.72 0.10
C PHE A 101 6.73 7.08 0.62
N THR A 102 7.67 7.32 -0.29
CA THR A 102 9.05 7.64 0.06
C THR A 102 9.40 9.05 -0.42
N THR A 103 10.01 9.84 0.47
CA THR A 103 10.57 11.15 0.15
C THR A 103 12.07 11.01 -0.07
N GLY A 104 12.43 10.72 -1.30
CA GLY A 104 13.79 10.55 -1.79
C GLY A 104 13.68 10.17 -3.27
N ALA A 105 14.48 10.79 -4.14
CA ALA A 105 14.63 10.26 -5.49
C ALA A 105 15.19 8.82 -5.39
N PRO A 106 14.87 7.92 -6.34
CA PRO A 106 15.57 6.64 -6.46
C PRO A 106 17.08 6.82 -6.50
#